data_AF-B0DMM4-F1
#
_entry.id   AF-B0DMM4-F1
#
_cell.length_a   1.000
_cell.length_b   1.000
_cell.length_c   1.000
_cell.angle_alpha   90.00
_cell.angle_beta   90.00
_cell.angle_gamma   90.00
#
_symmetry.space_group_name_H-M   'P 1'
#
loop_
_entity.id
_entity.type
_entity.pdbx_description
1 polymer ?
#
loop_
_entity_poly.entity_id
_entity_poly.type
_entity_poly.pdbx_seq_one_letter_code
_entity_poly.pdbx_strand_id
1 'polypeptide(L)'
;MPSSLLHLPNELILEILGYHEGSPLEDDTIQNLALSCRRLFAILIYTILQKQLNHLRNLARNNKIEIYKTEQLCRLRSEQLDMDIYGSPLNSISYNITHTVAKDLRCLHGLIARASQVRYVKLALEMSMYEQTIMGPIPEGGIEVFSSLFNVCVEKEGLSLSVNGQPMVWDGEGGPFKYEVTPSPESTIAPPAPRRRNIRRNLRTEKTDYLKRFWELLSPIFPNFGTSKIPEKSEEPTVEDPPQPAKAQPFVVIISPSITSVANYETTNPLLKVHDPKLSGIEINSRIFFRSSWYTTTLELLNTAPITQLSFGNTGLNLYDWFQILPCITIPGLTQFTLGESGIAFPDMFTFLQRHPSITKLVLSNSFCIGRVELPASSIPFLPCLTKLEGAAEYLAPLLKDKDDYPLLDSPGPQELCLHLRYEEGLEEWLTTSALEPFNEAVRNLNVDHAASLCGGSEDK
;
A
#
# COMPACT_ATOMS: atom_id res chain seq x y z
N MET A 1 -58.91 -14.93 18.89
CA MET A 1 -57.59 -15.24 18.32
C MET A 1 -56.89 -13.92 18.06
N PRO A 2 -55.67 -13.68 18.58
CA PRO A 2 -54.93 -12.47 18.25
C PRO A 2 -54.76 -12.38 16.73
N SER A 3 -55.11 -11.24 16.15
CA SER A 3 -55.09 -11.02 14.69
C SER A 3 -53.68 -10.86 14.12
N SER A 4 -52.67 -10.71 14.98
CA SER A 4 -51.27 -10.53 14.59
C SER A 4 -50.33 -11.10 15.65
N LEU A 5 -49.18 -11.63 15.20
CA LEU A 5 -48.05 -12.02 16.06
C LEU A 5 -47.63 -10.86 16.97
N LEU A 6 -47.77 -9.62 16.49
CA LEU A 6 -47.43 -8.40 17.22
C LEU A 6 -48.39 -8.07 18.37
N HIS A 7 -49.41 -8.89 18.63
CA HIS A 7 -50.28 -8.77 19.81
C HIS A 7 -49.98 -9.81 20.89
N LEU A 8 -49.10 -10.77 20.61
CA LEU A 8 -48.70 -11.77 21.61
C LEU A 8 -47.85 -11.10 22.71
N PRO A 9 -47.91 -11.57 23.97
CA PRO A 9 -46.94 -11.25 25.02
C PRO A 9 -45.50 -11.56 24.58
N ASN A 10 -44.52 -10.86 25.17
CA ASN A 10 -43.11 -11.03 24.79
C ASN A 10 -42.62 -12.45 25.06
N GLU A 11 -43.11 -13.06 26.12
CA GLU A 11 -42.81 -14.41 26.55
C GLU A 11 -43.25 -15.42 25.48
N LEU A 12 -44.47 -15.28 24.95
CA LEU A 12 -44.96 -16.15 23.87
C LEU A 12 -44.20 -15.93 22.56
N ILE A 13 -43.79 -14.70 22.25
CA ILE A 13 -42.96 -14.42 21.07
C ILE A 13 -41.60 -15.12 21.21
N LEU A 14 -40.95 -14.97 22.37
CA LEU A 14 -39.68 -15.63 22.65
C LEU A 14 -39.82 -17.15 22.70
N GLU A 15 -40.93 -17.66 23.22
CA GLU A 15 -41.23 -19.09 23.28
C GLU A 15 -41.43 -19.65 21.86
N ILE A 16 -42.23 -19.00 21.00
CA ILE A 16 -42.42 -19.40 19.59
C ILE A 16 -41.08 -19.41 18.84
N LEU A 17 -40.20 -18.45 19.12
CA LEU A 17 -38.88 -18.36 18.47
C LEU A 17 -37.83 -19.26 19.12
N GLY A 18 -38.03 -19.65 20.38
CA GLY A 18 -37.17 -20.53 21.16
C GLY A 18 -37.50 -22.02 21.03
N TYR A 19 -38.75 -22.38 20.69
CA TYR A 19 -39.26 -23.76 20.70
C TYR A 19 -38.76 -24.68 19.58
N HIS A 20 -37.87 -24.21 18.70
CA HIS A 20 -37.18 -25.11 17.79
C HIS A 20 -35.98 -25.78 18.48
N GLU A 21 -36.24 -26.59 19.50
CA GLU A 21 -35.24 -27.42 20.21
C GLU A 21 -34.56 -28.47 19.30
N GLY A 22 -35.04 -28.67 18.07
CA GLY A 22 -34.44 -29.59 17.09
C GLY A 22 -33.69 -28.93 15.93
N SER A 23 -33.80 -27.61 15.75
CA SER A 23 -33.09 -26.88 14.70
C SER A 23 -33.08 -25.38 15.05
N PRO A 24 -32.01 -24.84 15.66
CA PRO A 24 -31.98 -23.42 15.97
C PRO A 24 -32.26 -22.62 14.70
N LEU A 25 -33.27 -21.73 14.74
CA LEU A 25 -33.52 -20.78 13.66
C LEU A 25 -32.19 -20.20 13.19
N GLU A 26 -31.96 -20.28 11.89
CA GLU A 26 -30.74 -19.76 11.29
C GLU A 26 -30.58 -18.29 11.71
N ASP A 27 -29.34 -17.88 11.97
CA ASP A 27 -29.03 -16.55 12.49
C ASP A 27 -29.62 -15.45 11.58
N ASP A 28 -29.65 -15.70 10.27
CA ASP A 28 -30.20 -14.80 9.27
C ASP A 28 -31.73 -14.68 9.38
N THR A 29 -32.44 -15.75 9.73
CA THR A 29 -33.90 -15.68 9.95
C THR A 29 -34.22 -14.84 11.18
N ILE A 30 -33.48 -15.01 12.28
CA ILE A 30 -33.70 -14.21 13.50
C ILE A 30 -33.40 -12.74 13.24
N GLN A 31 -32.31 -12.44 12.52
CA GLN A 31 -31.94 -11.08 12.17
C GLN A 31 -32.98 -10.43 11.26
N ASN A 32 -33.42 -11.11 10.19
CA ASN A 32 -34.46 -10.62 9.29
C ASN A 32 -35.79 -10.38 10.02
N LEU A 33 -36.17 -11.29 10.93
CA LEU A 33 -37.36 -11.13 11.75
C LEU A 33 -37.24 -9.92 12.68
N ALA A 34 -36.09 -9.72 13.32
CA ALA A 34 -35.85 -8.55 14.16
C ALA A 34 -35.95 -7.25 13.37
N LEU A 35 -35.47 -7.22 12.12
CA LEU A 35 -35.54 -6.04 11.25
C LEU A 35 -36.94 -5.76 10.69
N SER A 36 -37.84 -6.75 10.71
CA SER A 36 -39.21 -6.58 10.18
C SER A 36 -40.07 -5.59 10.97
N CYS A 37 -39.82 -5.42 12.28
CA CYS A 37 -40.49 -4.38 13.07
C CYS A 37 -39.74 -4.00 14.35
N ARG A 38 -39.96 -2.77 14.83
CA ARG A 38 -39.31 -2.21 16.03
C ARG A 38 -39.55 -3.05 17.30
N ARG A 39 -40.75 -3.63 17.45
CA ARG A 39 -41.08 -4.46 18.62
C ARG A 39 -40.25 -5.74 18.65
N LEU A 40 -40.17 -6.44 17.51
CA LEU A 40 -39.37 -7.66 17.39
C LEU A 40 -37.88 -7.35 17.55
N PHE A 41 -37.40 -6.23 17.00
CA PHE A 41 -36.03 -5.77 17.27
C PHE A 41 -35.75 -5.63 18.77
N ALA A 42 -36.62 -4.94 19.51
CA ALA A 42 -36.45 -4.74 20.95
C ALA A 42 -36.43 -6.05 21.75
N ILE A 43 -37.18 -7.06 21.30
CA ILE A 43 -37.23 -8.38 21.94
C ILE A 43 -36.00 -9.22 21.56
N LEU A 44 -35.59 -9.21 20.30
CA LEU A 44 -34.60 -10.13 19.74
C LEU A 44 -33.17 -9.60 19.78
N ILE A 45 -32.96 -8.31 20.01
CA ILE A 45 -31.63 -7.70 20.02
C ILE A 45 -30.70 -8.38 21.03
N TYR A 46 -31.19 -8.72 22.22
CA TYR A 46 -30.39 -9.42 23.23
C TYR A 46 -29.94 -10.80 22.74
N THR A 47 -30.84 -11.59 22.16
CA THR A 47 -30.53 -12.91 21.61
C THR A 47 -29.55 -12.82 20.44
N ILE A 48 -29.73 -11.85 19.54
CA ILE A 48 -28.81 -11.60 18.41
C ILE A 48 -27.42 -11.26 18.93
N LEU A 49 -27.32 -10.32 19.88
CA LEU A 49 -26.07 -9.92 20.49
C LEU A 49 -25.39 -11.08 21.22
N GLN A 50 -26.14 -11.90 21.96
CA GLN A 50 -25.59 -13.06 22.65
C GLN A 50 -25.03 -14.10 21.66
N LYS A 51 -25.73 -14.34 20.55
CA LYS A 51 -25.25 -15.22 19.47
C LYS A 51 -23.99 -14.66 18.81
N GLN A 52 -23.98 -13.37 18.50
CA GLN A 52 -22.81 -12.67 17.94
C GLN A 52 -21.62 -12.70 18.91
N LEU A 53 -21.86 -12.51 20.21
CA LEU A 53 -20.84 -12.58 21.25
C LEU A 53 -20.22 -13.98 21.36
N ASN A 54 -21.05 -15.02 21.37
CA ASN A 54 -20.56 -16.40 21.37
C ASN A 54 -19.70 -16.70 20.14
N HIS A 55 -20.10 -16.16 18.98
CA HIS A 55 -19.32 -16.27 17.76
C HIS A 55 -17.99 -15.51 17.83
N LEU A 56 -18.00 -14.27 18.33
CA LEU A 56 -16.78 -13.48 18.58
C LEU A 56 -15.82 -14.18 19.54
N ARG A 57 -16.33 -14.83 20.60
CA ARG A 57 -15.51 -15.65 21.51
C ARG A 57 -14.82 -16.78 20.76
N ASN A 58 -15.53 -17.47 19.86
CA ASN A 58 -14.93 -18.53 19.05
C ASN A 58 -13.85 -17.97 18.11
N LEU A 59 -14.10 -16.82 17.46
CA LEU A 59 -13.09 -16.15 16.62
C LEU A 59 -11.85 -15.76 17.44
N ALA A 60 -12.05 -15.26 18.67
CA ALA A 60 -10.95 -14.85 19.55
C ALA A 60 -10.12 -16.04 20.04
N ARG A 61 -10.77 -17.17 20.41
CA ARG A 61 -10.09 -18.43 20.78
C ARG A 61 -9.23 -18.98 19.64
N ASN A 62 -9.70 -18.83 18.41
CA ASN A 62 -9.00 -19.30 17.21
C ASN A 62 -7.98 -18.28 16.67
N ASN A 63 -7.68 -17.21 17.42
CA ASN A 63 -6.77 -16.13 17.01
C ASN A 63 -7.13 -15.48 15.66
N LYS A 64 -8.40 -15.51 15.26
CA LYS A 64 -8.88 -14.86 14.04
C LYS A 64 -9.20 -13.38 14.25
N ILE A 65 -9.62 -13.03 15.47
CA ILE A 65 -9.91 -11.65 15.87
C ILE A 65 -9.09 -11.27 17.10
N GLU A 66 -8.57 -10.05 17.10
CA GLU A 66 -7.96 -9.41 18.26
C GLU A 66 -8.71 -8.11 18.56
N ILE A 67 -9.04 -7.89 19.83
CA ILE A 67 -9.75 -6.70 20.29
C ILE A 67 -8.99 -6.10 21.46
N TYR A 68 -8.75 -4.79 21.42
CA TYR A 68 -8.04 -4.06 22.46
C TYR A 68 -8.94 -2.96 23.03
N LYS A 69 -9.06 -2.87 24.36
CA LYS A 69 -9.76 -1.75 25.04
C LYS A 69 -8.84 -0.55 25.18
N THR A 70 -9.41 0.65 25.08
CA THR A 70 -8.68 1.93 25.18
C THR A 70 -7.93 2.10 26.50
N GLU A 71 -8.52 1.67 27.61
CA GLU A 71 -7.93 1.89 28.94
C GLU A 71 -6.77 0.96 29.25
N GLN A 72 -6.76 -0.24 28.67
CA GLN A 72 -5.87 -1.31 29.11
C GLN A 72 -4.71 -1.57 28.15
N LEU A 73 -4.82 -1.17 26.87
CA LEU A 73 -3.89 -1.53 25.78
C LEU A 73 -3.59 -3.04 25.69
N CYS A 74 -4.36 -3.86 26.41
CA CYS A 74 -4.23 -5.30 26.48
C CYS A 74 -5.25 -5.95 25.55
N ARG A 75 -4.80 -7.03 24.89
CA ARG A 75 -5.67 -7.88 24.10
C ARG A 75 -6.70 -8.56 24.99
N LEU A 76 -7.98 -8.39 24.66
CA LEU A 76 -9.07 -9.10 25.33
C LEU A 76 -9.02 -10.60 25.00
N ARG A 77 -9.00 -11.43 26.03
CA ARG A 77 -9.15 -12.89 25.90
C ARG A 77 -10.61 -13.25 25.68
N SER A 78 -10.86 -14.46 25.16
CA SER A 78 -12.22 -14.92 24.86
C SER A 78 -13.15 -14.93 26.08
N GLU A 79 -12.58 -15.19 27.26
CA GLU A 79 -13.30 -15.27 28.53
C GLU A 79 -13.69 -13.88 29.07
N GLN A 80 -13.00 -12.83 28.60
CA GLN A 80 -13.26 -11.43 28.97
C GLN A 80 -14.25 -10.73 28.05
N LEU A 81 -14.66 -11.37 26.94
CA LEU A 81 -15.68 -10.84 26.06
C LEU A 81 -17.04 -11.11 26.69
N ASP A 82 -17.77 -10.06 27.06
CA ASP A 82 -19.13 -10.08 27.58
C ASP A 82 -20.05 -9.16 26.76
N MET A 83 -21.29 -8.99 27.21
CA MET A 83 -22.27 -8.16 26.50
C MET A 83 -21.93 -6.67 26.53
N ASP A 84 -21.13 -6.22 27.49
CA ASP A 84 -20.77 -4.81 27.64
C ASP A 84 -19.79 -4.36 26.55
N ILE A 85 -19.18 -5.29 25.80
CA ILE A 85 -18.29 -4.98 24.70
C ILE A 85 -18.94 -4.11 23.62
N TYR A 86 -20.26 -4.28 23.39
CA TYR A 86 -20.98 -3.52 22.38
C TYR A 86 -21.20 -2.05 22.79
N GLY A 87 -21.07 -1.70 24.08
CA GLY A 87 -21.09 -0.31 24.55
C GLY A 87 -19.72 0.23 24.94
N SER A 88 -18.70 -0.64 25.03
CA SER A 88 -17.37 -0.29 25.51
C SER A 88 -16.58 0.56 24.50
N PRO A 89 -15.68 1.45 24.96
CA PRO A 89 -14.71 2.10 24.10
C PRO A 89 -13.60 1.10 23.72
N LEU A 90 -13.45 0.86 22.42
CA LEU A 90 -12.44 -0.02 21.85
C LEU A 90 -11.35 0.81 21.18
N ASN A 91 -10.10 0.45 21.42
CA ASN A 91 -8.97 1.09 20.77
C ASN A 91 -8.79 0.56 19.35
N SER A 92 -8.64 -0.77 19.25
CA SER A 92 -8.38 -1.44 17.99
C SER A 92 -9.10 -2.77 17.87
N ILE A 93 -9.51 -3.09 16.65
CA ILE A 93 -10.03 -4.40 16.26
C ILE A 93 -9.21 -4.88 15.06
N SER A 94 -8.59 -6.04 15.17
CA SER A 94 -7.85 -6.68 14.08
C SER A 94 -8.52 -8.00 13.72
N TYR A 95 -8.82 -8.22 12.44
CA TYR A 95 -9.48 -9.42 11.96
C TYR A 95 -8.76 -10.01 10.75
N ASN A 96 -8.40 -11.30 10.84
CA ASN A 96 -7.83 -12.06 9.74
C ASN A 96 -8.93 -12.84 9.01
N ILE A 97 -9.20 -12.44 7.77
CA ILE A 97 -10.24 -12.95 6.91
C ILE A 97 -9.66 -14.08 6.05
N THR A 98 -9.67 -15.28 6.61
CA THR A 98 -9.07 -16.48 5.98
C THR A 98 -10.02 -17.14 4.96
N HIS A 99 -11.29 -17.26 5.33
CA HIS A 99 -12.39 -17.74 4.49
C HIS A 99 -13.63 -16.90 4.81
N THR A 100 -14.36 -16.43 3.80
CA THR A 100 -15.58 -15.64 4.00
C THR A 100 -16.69 -16.48 4.60
N VAL A 101 -16.74 -16.57 5.92
CA VAL A 101 -18.01 -16.86 6.58
C VAL A 101 -18.73 -15.52 6.70
N ALA A 102 -19.77 -15.29 5.91
CA ALA A 102 -20.60 -14.08 5.99
C ALA A 102 -20.99 -13.75 7.44
N LYS A 103 -21.15 -14.78 8.28
CA LYS A 103 -21.36 -14.68 9.72
C LYS A 103 -20.27 -13.92 10.48
N ASP A 104 -18.99 -14.14 10.16
CA ASP A 104 -17.85 -13.47 10.83
C ASP A 104 -17.92 -11.96 10.58
N LEU A 105 -18.08 -11.58 9.31
CA LEU A 105 -18.16 -10.18 8.89
C LEU A 105 -19.43 -9.50 9.43
N ARG A 106 -20.57 -10.20 9.50
CA ARG A 106 -21.79 -9.68 10.16
C ARG A 106 -21.60 -9.43 11.65
N CYS A 107 -20.90 -10.33 12.35
CA CYS A 107 -20.58 -10.14 13.77
C CYS A 107 -19.67 -8.94 13.98
N LEU A 108 -18.64 -8.79 13.13
CA LEU A 108 -17.72 -7.65 13.16
C LEU A 108 -18.44 -6.33 12.85
N HIS A 109 -19.31 -6.33 11.83
CA HIS A 109 -20.18 -5.19 11.51
C HIS A 109 -21.03 -4.79 12.72
N GLY A 110 -21.71 -5.75 13.36
CA GLY A 110 -22.52 -5.50 14.54
C GLY A 110 -21.72 -4.96 15.74
N LEU A 111 -20.46 -5.39 15.88
CA LEU A 111 -19.54 -4.90 16.91
C LEU A 111 -19.12 -3.45 16.64
N ILE A 112 -18.60 -3.14 15.44
CA ILE A 112 -18.10 -1.80 15.09
C ILE A 112 -19.23 -0.76 15.10
N ALA A 113 -20.40 -1.13 14.57
CA ALA A 113 -21.57 -0.26 14.53
C ALA A 113 -22.01 0.18 15.93
N ARG A 114 -21.96 -0.74 16.92
CA ARG A 114 -22.49 -0.49 18.27
C ARG A 114 -21.46 0.06 19.25
N ALA A 115 -20.20 -0.37 19.15
CA ALA A 115 -19.14 0.08 20.06
C ALA A 115 -19.10 1.61 20.11
N SER A 116 -19.07 2.19 21.32
CA SER A 116 -19.19 3.66 21.49
C SER A 116 -18.04 4.41 20.82
N GLN A 117 -16.84 3.83 20.86
CA GLN A 117 -15.65 4.33 20.18
C GLN A 117 -14.88 3.15 19.59
N VAL A 118 -14.41 3.29 18.34
CA VAL A 118 -13.45 2.38 17.71
C VAL A 118 -12.47 3.26 16.96
N ARG A 119 -11.21 3.31 17.40
CA ARG A 119 -10.20 4.20 16.77
C ARG A 119 -9.52 3.55 15.58
N TYR A 120 -9.27 2.25 15.65
CA TYR A 120 -8.52 1.54 14.61
C TYR A 120 -9.17 0.20 14.25
N VAL A 121 -9.34 -0.06 12.96
CA VAL A 121 -9.80 -1.37 12.45
C VAL A 121 -8.79 -1.86 11.43
N LYS A 122 -8.26 -3.07 11.65
CA LYS A 122 -7.37 -3.76 10.71
C LYS A 122 -8.07 -5.00 10.16
N LEU A 123 -8.20 -5.07 8.84
CA LEU A 123 -8.71 -6.22 8.11
C LEU A 123 -7.54 -6.82 7.33
N ALA A 124 -7.19 -8.08 7.58
CA ALA A 124 -6.23 -8.82 6.77
C ALA A 124 -7.01 -9.80 5.88
N LEU A 125 -6.85 -9.70 4.56
CA LEU A 125 -7.51 -10.49 3.54
C LEU A 125 -6.54 -11.59 3.08
N GLU A 126 -6.84 -12.84 3.39
CA GLU A 126 -6.03 -13.98 2.93
C GLU A 126 -6.35 -14.34 1.47
N MET A 127 -5.34 -14.88 0.75
CA MET A 127 -5.37 -15.22 -0.69
C MET A 127 -6.60 -16.00 -1.16
N SER A 128 -7.20 -16.83 -0.32
CA SER A 128 -8.32 -17.69 -0.74
C SER A 128 -9.56 -16.91 -1.19
N MET A 129 -9.70 -15.65 -0.75
CA MET A 129 -10.69 -14.70 -1.26
C MET A 129 -10.44 -14.30 -2.73
N TYR A 130 -9.17 -14.12 -3.09
CA TYR A 130 -8.76 -13.55 -4.37
C TYR A 130 -8.82 -14.56 -5.50
N GLU A 131 -8.30 -15.76 -5.27
CA GLU A 131 -8.33 -16.83 -6.28
C GLU A 131 -9.78 -17.18 -6.67
N GLN A 132 -10.69 -17.16 -5.70
CA GLN A 132 -12.11 -17.32 -5.98
C GLN A 132 -12.69 -16.15 -6.77
N THR A 133 -12.28 -14.90 -6.54
CA THR A 133 -12.77 -13.75 -7.34
C THR A 133 -12.24 -13.67 -8.78
N ILE A 134 -11.12 -14.33 -9.08
CA ILE A 134 -10.50 -14.34 -10.42
C ILE A 134 -11.00 -15.55 -11.22
N MET A 135 -11.24 -16.69 -10.56
CA MET A 135 -11.60 -17.95 -11.23
C MET A 135 -13.01 -18.48 -10.93
N GLY A 136 -13.82 -17.82 -10.11
CA GLY A 136 -15.18 -18.24 -9.78
C GLY A 136 -16.10 -17.12 -9.24
N PRO A 137 -17.39 -17.42 -9.02
CA PRO A 137 -18.24 -16.53 -8.23
C PRO A 137 -17.72 -16.53 -6.79
N ILE A 138 -17.54 -15.34 -6.21
CA ILE A 138 -17.43 -15.18 -4.76
C ILE A 138 -18.58 -15.99 -4.15
N PRO A 139 -18.38 -16.79 -3.09
CA PRO A 139 -19.50 -17.43 -2.40
C PRO A 139 -20.56 -16.37 -2.12
N GLU A 140 -21.77 -16.60 -2.66
CA GLU A 140 -22.88 -15.63 -2.70
C GLU A 140 -23.03 -14.93 -1.33
N GLY A 141 -23.01 -13.60 -1.31
CA GLY A 141 -23.14 -12.81 -0.07
C GLY A 141 -21.83 -12.28 0.52
N GLY A 142 -20.66 -12.79 0.12
CA GLY A 142 -19.37 -12.38 0.70
C GLY A 142 -19.03 -10.91 0.45
N ILE A 143 -19.21 -10.45 -0.79
CA ILE A 143 -18.89 -9.07 -1.18
C ILE A 143 -19.89 -8.08 -0.60
N GLU A 144 -21.15 -8.48 -0.48
CA GLU A 144 -22.24 -7.70 0.07
C GLU A 144 -22.00 -7.43 1.56
N VAL A 145 -21.62 -8.46 2.31
CA VAL A 145 -21.32 -8.30 3.74
C VAL A 145 -20.02 -7.54 3.95
N PHE A 146 -18.99 -7.74 3.12
CA PHE A 146 -17.77 -6.93 3.19
C PHE A 146 -18.05 -5.45 2.86
N SER A 147 -18.88 -5.17 1.85
CA SER A 147 -19.32 -3.81 1.51
C SER A 147 -20.07 -3.16 2.68
N SER A 148 -20.97 -3.91 3.33
CA SER A 148 -21.67 -3.45 4.52
C SER A 148 -20.71 -3.13 5.68
N LEU A 149 -19.73 -4.01 5.93
CA LEU A 149 -18.70 -3.80 6.94
C LEU A 149 -17.86 -2.55 6.65
N PHE A 150 -17.48 -2.37 5.38
CA PHE A 150 -16.73 -1.20 4.93
C PHE A 150 -17.52 0.10 5.14
N ASN A 151 -18.80 0.14 4.73
CA ASN A 151 -19.67 1.29 4.95
C ASN A 151 -19.73 1.67 6.44
N VAL A 152 -19.91 0.68 7.34
CA VAL A 152 -19.90 0.95 8.79
C VAL A 152 -18.57 1.51 9.30
N CYS A 153 -17.44 1.08 8.74
CA CYS A 153 -16.15 1.65 9.11
C CYS A 153 -16.02 3.10 8.64
N VAL A 154 -16.47 3.38 7.42
CA VAL A 154 -16.41 4.70 6.80
C VAL A 154 -17.31 5.72 7.50
N GLU A 155 -18.49 5.32 7.96
CA GLU A 155 -19.43 6.17 8.69
C GLU A 155 -19.00 6.43 10.15
N LYS A 156 -17.97 5.73 10.65
CA LYS A 156 -17.51 5.85 12.03
C LYS A 156 -16.56 7.03 12.19
N GLU A 157 -16.98 8.01 12.98
CA GLU A 157 -16.20 9.22 13.27
C GLU A 157 -14.87 8.91 13.94
N GLY A 158 -13.79 9.47 13.38
CA GLY A 158 -12.44 9.35 13.95
C GLY A 158 -11.83 7.95 13.83
N LEU A 159 -12.46 7.04 13.07
CA LEU A 159 -11.92 5.71 12.82
C LEU A 159 -10.78 5.78 11.79
N SER A 160 -9.77 4.96 11.99
CA SER A 160 -8.71 4.67 11.02
C SER A 160 -8.83 3.21 10.54
N LEU A 161 -8.94 3.00 9.24
CA LEU A 161 -9.17 1.69 8.64
C LEU A 161 -7.92 1.22 7.88
N SER A 162 -7.40 0.05 8.22
CA SER A 162 -6.31 -0.63 7.53
C SER A 162 -6.82 -1.90 6.87
N VAL A 163 -6.61 -2.06 5.57
CA VAL A 163 -7.01 -3.26 4.83
C VAL A 163 -5.81 -3.80 4.08
N ASN A 164 -5.35 -4.96 4.53
CA ASN A 164 -4.14 -5.63 4.05
C ASN A 164 -4.54 -6.84 3.22
N GLY A 165 -4.12 -6.90 1.97
CA GLY A 165 -4.19 -8.09 1.12
C GLY A 165 -2.82 -8.71 0.97
N GLN A 166 -2.79 -9.94 0.47
CA GLN A 166 -1.52 -10.58 0.11
C GLN A 166 -0.91 -9.94 -1.15
N PRO A 167 0.42 -9.87 -1.23
CA PRO A 167 1.11 -9.42 -2.43
C PRO A 167 0.88 -10.41 -3.55
N MET A 168 0.12 -9.97 -4.56
CA MET A 168 0.07 -10.68 -5.84
C MET A 168 0.88 -9.90 -6.87
N VAL A 169 1.30 -10.58 -7.93
CA VAL A 169 1.75 -9.95 -9.17
C VAL A 169 0.51 -9.52 -9.96
N TRP A 170 0.54 -8.33 -10.54
CA TRP A 170 -0.59 -7.82 -11.30
C TRP A 170 -0.48 -8.36 -12.71
N ASP A 171 -1.44 -9.20 -13.08
CA ASP A 171 -1.56 -9.79 -14.41
C ASP A 171 -2.19 -8.81 -15.42
N GLY A 172 -2.65 -7.64 -14.97
CA GLY A 172 -3.35 -6.65 -15.79
C GLY A 172 -4.86 -6.82 -15.79
N GLU A 173 -5.40 -7.88 -15.18
CA GLU A 173 -6.84 -8.17 -15.20
C GLU A 173 -7.57 -7.63 -13.97
N GLY A 174 -8.81 -7.18 -14.15
CA GLY A 174 -9.67 -6.70 -13.06
C GLY A 174 -9.35 -5.31 -12.51
N GLY A 175 -8.39 -4.62 -13.11
CA GLY A 175 -8.01 -3.24 -12.82
C GLY A 175 -9.06 -2.18 -13.14
N PRO A 176 -8.86 -0.96 -12.63
CA PRO A 176 -9.76 0.16 -12.92
C PRO A 176 -9.62 0.66 -14.36
N PHE A 177 -8.49 0.35 -15.02
CA PHE A 177 -8.22 0.72 -16.40
C PHE A 177 -7.91 -0.51 -17.25
N LYS A 178 -8.33 -0.46 -18.50
CA LYS A 178 -7.87 -1.35 -19.56
C LYS A 178 -6.84 -0.61 -20.40
N TYR A 179 -5.71 -1.26 -20.63
CA TYR A 179 -4.63 -0.70 -21.43
C TYR A 179 -4.61 -1.37 -22.80
N GLU A 180 -4.84 -0.58 -23.84
CA GLU A 180 -4.64 -1.00 -25.21
C GLU A 180 -3.27 -0.50 -25.65
N VAL A 181 -2.31 -1.43 -25.76
CA VAL A 181 -1.03 -1.13 -26.37
C VAL A 181 -1.26 -1.12 -27.87
N THR A 182 -1.42 0.06 -28.45
CA THR A 182 -1.39 0.18 -29.91
C THR A 182 0.05 -0.09 -30.33
N PRO A 183 0.35 -1.21 -31.02
CA PRO A 183 1.70 -1.44 -31.51
C PRO A 183 2.05 -0.24 -32.39
N SER A 184 3.15 0.44 -32.08
CA SER A 184 3.66 1.49 -32.96
C SER A 184 3.66 0.93 -34.38
N PRO A 185 3.08 1.62 -35.38
CA PRO A 185 3.11 1.14 -36.75
C PRO A 185 4.56 0.77 -37.02
N GLU A 186 4.81 -0.51 -37.35
CA GLU A 186 6.16 -0.99 -37.62
C GLU A 186 6.77 0.02 -38.56
N SER A 187 7.78 0.75 -38.07
CA SER A 187 8.54 1.62 -38.94
C SER A 187 9.15 0.64 -39.93
N THR A 188 8.57 0.57 -41.13
CA THR A 188 9.08 -0.20 -42.26
C THR A 188 10.37 0.47 -42.69
N ILE A 189 11.38 0.41 -41.82
CA ILE A 189 12.75 0.68 -42.16
C ILE A 189 13.09 -0.47 -43.09
N ALA A 190 13.02 -0.20 -44.39
CA ALA A 190 13.45 -1.13 -45.41
C ALA A 190 14.79 -1.72 -44.94
N PRO A 191 14.93 -3.06 -44.89
CA PRO A 191 16.14 -3.68 -44.39
C PRO A 191 17.32 -3.04 -45.13
N PRO A 192 18.31 -2.48 -44.41
CA PRO A 192 19.44 -1.84 -45.07
C PRO A 192 20.04 -2.86 -46.02
N ALA A 193 20.13 -2.49 -47.31
CA ALA A 193 20.57 -3.36 -48.38
C ALA A 193 21.82 -4.14 -47.91
N PRO A 194 21.89 -5.46 -48.12
CA PRO A 194 22.92 -6.32 -47.53
C PRO A 194 24.30 -5.85 -47.99
N ARG A 195 24.94 -5.01 -47.18
CA ARG A 195 26.36 -4.72 -47.33
C ARG A 195 27.10 -5.97 -46.87
N ARG A 196 27.51 -6.78 -47.86
CA ARG A 196 28.52 -7.84 -47.72
C ARG A 196 29.78 -7.25 -47.08
N ARG A 197 29.84 -7.16 -45.76
CA ARG A 197 31.08 -6.98 -45.01
C ARG A 197 31.56 -8.37 -44.62
N ASN A 198 32.64 -8.80 -45.26
CA ASN A 198 33.46 -9.93 -44.82
C ASN A 198 34.07 -9.60 -43.45
N ILE A 199 33.32 -9.84 -42.38
CA ILE A 199 33.83 -9.80 -41.02
C ILE A 199 34.44 -11.18 -40.75
N ARG A 200 35.78 -11.27 -40.88
CA ARG A 200 36.56 -12.35 -40.28
C ARG A 200 36.30 -12.32 -38.78
N ARG A 201 35.59 -13.33 -38.28
CA ARG A 201 35.41 -13.60 -36.85
C ARG A 201 36.77 -13.95 -36.25
N ASN A 202 37.42 -13.00 -35.60
CA ASN A 202 38.34 -13.29 -34.52
C ASN A 202 37.52 -13.25 -33.23
N LEU A 203 36.98 -14.41 -32.83
CA LEU A 203 36.52 -14.62 -31.46
C LEU A 203 37.76 -14.62 -30.56
N ARG A 204 38.14 -13.45 -30.06
CA ARG A 204 39.01 -13.33 -28.91
C ARG A 204 38.10 -13.13 -27.71
N THR A 205 38.01 -14.15 -26.87
CA THR A 205 37.32 -14.12 -25.59
C THR A 205 37.97 -13.08 -24.68
N GLU A 206 37.44 -11.87 -24.65
CA GLU A 206 37.64 -10.92 -23.55
C GLU A 206 36.81 -11.42 -22.36
N LYS A 207 37.38 -12.39 -21.65
CA LYS A 207 37.14 -12.57 -20.23
C LYS A 207 38.46 -12.28 -19.54
N THR A 208 38.36 -11.69 -18.35
CA THR A 208 39.43 -11.39 -17.38
C THR A 208 40.25 -10.13 -17.63
N ASP A 209 39.63 -8.96 -17.37
CA ASP A 209 40.35 -7.80 -16.80
C ASP A 209 39.67 -7.20 -15.55
N TYR A 210 38.50 -7.72 -15.14
CA TYR A 210 37.80 -7.29 -13.92
C TYR A 210 38.44 -7.83 -12.63
N LEU A 211 38.95 -9.06 -12.65
CA LEU A 211 39.61 -9.68 -11.48
C LEU A 211 40.96 -9.04 -11.14
N LYS A 212 41.61 -8.36 -12.09
CA LYS A 212 42.91 -7.72 -11.87
C LYS A 212 42.77 -6.40 -11.09
N ARG A 213 41.72 -5.62 -11.37
CA ARG A 213 41.37 -4.41 -10.60
C ARG A 213 40.82 -4.75 -9.20
N PHE A 214 40.13 -5.88 -9.07
CA PHE A 214 39.63 -6.41 -7.79
C PHE A 214 40.76 -6.69 -6.78
N TRP A 215 41.91 -7.23 -7.22
CA TRP A 215 43.04 -7.51 -6.34
C TRP A 215 43.92 -6.29 -6.01
N GLU A 216 43.94 -5.26 -6.85
CA GLU A 216 44.73 -4.03 -6.60
C GLU A 216 44.10 -3.16 -5.49
N LEU A 217 42.77 -3.17 -5.34
CA LEU A 217 42.02 -2.42 -4.31
C LEU A 217 42.06 -3.04 -2.90
N LEU A 218 42.33 -4.34 -2.77
CA LEU A 218 42.45 -5.05 -1.48
C LEU A 218 43.88 -5.07 -0.91
N SER A 219 44.84 -4.51 -1.64
CA SER A 219 46.26 -4.46 -1.23
C SER A 219 46.58 -3.71 0.08
N PRO A 220 45.77 -2.75 0.60
CA PRO A 220 46.06 -2.15 1.90
C PRO A 220 45.77 -3.07 3.08
N ILE A 221 45.04 -4.17 2.87
CA ILE A 221 44.49 -5.02 3.95
C ILE A 221 45.35 -6.27 4.22
N PHE A 222 46.24 -6.66 3.30
CA PHE A 222 47.12 -7.83 3.46
C PHE A 222 48.59 -7.50 3.16
N PRO A 223 49.42 -7.15 4.16
CA PRO A 223 50.75 -6.56 3.93
C PRO A 223 51.87 -7.56 3.55
N ASN A 224 51.60 -8.84 3.28
CA ASN A 224 52.66 -9.86 3.13
C ASN A 224 52.47 -10.83 1.95
N PHE A 225 52.31 -10.32 0.72
CA PHE A 225 52.58 -11.13 -0.48
C PHE A 225 53.51 -10.39 -1.45
N GLY A 226 54.57 -11.11 -1.86
CA GLY A 226 55.82 -10.55 -2.35
C GLY A 226 55.74 -9.83 -3.70
N THR A 227 56.53 -8.75 -3.78
CA THR A 227 56.75 -7.95 -4.97
C THR A 227 57.58 -8.71 -6.01
N SER A 228 56.97 -9.04 -7.15
CA SER A 228 57.72 -9.36 -8.38
C SER A 228 57.87 -8.09 -9.20
N LYS A 229 59.12 -7.64 -9.37
CA LYS A 229 59.50 -6.52 -10.24
C LYS A 229 59.20 -6.88 -11.70
N ILE A 230 58.38 -6.10 -12.38
CA ILE A 230 58.26 -6.10 -13.84
C ILE A 230 58.75 -4.74 -14.36
N PRO A 231 59.53 -4.69 -15.46
CA PRO A 231 60.30 -3.53 -15.85
C PRO A 231 59.46 -2.50 -16.61
N GLU A 232 59.79 -1.23 -16.39
CA GLU A 232 59.39 -0.10 -17.22
C GLU A 232 59.71 -0.37 -18.69
N LYS A 233 58.69 -0.24 -19.55
CA LYS A 233 58.86 -0.19 -21.00
C LYS A 233 58.48 1.19 -21.51
N SER A 234 59.49 1.78 -22.13
CA SER A 234 59.61 3.07 -22.81
C SER A 234 58.38 3.59 -23.56
N GLU A 235 58.22 4.90 -23.42
CA GLU A 235 57.49 5.83 -24.28
C GLU A 235 57.81 5.63 -25.78
N GLU A 236 56.76 5.64 -26.60
CA GLU A 236 56.85 5.88 -28.05
C GLU A 236 55.88 7.01 -28.43
N PRO A 237 56.21 7.81 -29.46
CA PRO A 237 55.66 9.13 -29.68
C PRO A 237 54.29 9.12 -30.35
N THR A 238 53.48 10.10 -29.92
CA THR A 238 52.15 10.43 -30.43
C THR A 238 52.22 10.85 -31.90
N VAL A 239 51.65 10.03 -32.79
CA VAL A 239 51.34 10.42 -34.17
C VAL A 239 49.93 11.01 -34.16
N GLU A 240 49.81 12.30 -34.50
CA GLU A 240 48.52 12.98 -34.69
C GLU A 240 47.79 12.39 -35.90
N ASP A 241 46.66 11.72 -35.64
CA ASP A 241 45.74 11.27 -36.67
C ASP A 241 44.92 12.46 -37.22
N PRO A 242 44.69 12.53 -38.55
CA PRO A 242 43.93 13.60 -39.17
C PRO A 242 42.45 13.58 -38.74
N PRO A 243 41.77 14.75 -38.74
CA PRO A 243 40.40 14.89 -38.27
C PRO A 243 39.46 14.00 -39.09
N GLN A 244 38.97 12.92 -38.47
CA GLN A 244 37.95 12.07 -39.06
C GLN A 244 36.66 12.89 -39.26
N PRO A 245 36.06 12.87 -40.46
CA PRO A 245 34.78 13.52 -40.70
C PRO A 245 33.73 12.89 -39.78
N ALA A 246 33.02 13.75 -39.03
CA ALA A 246 31.96 13.38 -38.11
C ALA A 246 30.98 12.43 -38.80
N LYS A 247 31.11 11.13 -38.51
CA LYS A 247 30.12 10.13 -38.89
C LYS A 247 28.87 10.46 -38.09
N ALA A 248 27.92 11.12 -38.74
CA ALA A 248 26.56 11.24 -38.23
C ALA A 248 26.06 9.82 -37.91
N GLN A 249 26.03 9.48 -36.63
CA GLN A 249 25.43 8.22 -36.21
C GLN A 249 23.94 8.32 -36.52
N PRO A 250 23.35 7.33 -37.20
CA PRO A 250 21.91 7.31 -37.43
C PRO A 250 21.23 7.32 -36.06
N PHE A 251 20.55 8.44 -35.75
CA PHE A 251 19.77 8.58 -34.54
C PHE A 251 18.56 7.64 -34.69
N VAL A 252 18.62 6.49 -34.04
CA VAL A 252 17.48 5.58 -33.95
C VAL A 252 16.50 6.22 -32.99
N VAL A 253 15.48 6.89 -33.52
CA VAL A 253 14.35 7.38 -32.72
C VAL A 253 13.59 6.14 -32.27
N ILE A 254 13.78 5.74 -31.01
CA ILE A 254 12.93 4.73 -30.38
C ILE A 254 11.60 5.44 -30.09
N ILE A 255 10.60 5.20 -30.94
CA ILE A 255 9.24 5.69 -30.71
C ILE A 255 8.65 4.79 -29.61
N SER A 256 8.45 5.35 -28.42
CA SER A 256 7.76 4.65 -27.34
C SER A 256 6.32 4.33 -27.79
N PRO A 257 5.82 3.11 -27.51
CA PRO A 257 4.43 2.77 -27.84
C PRO A 257 3.48 3.74 -27.14
N SER A 258 2.48 4.23 -27.86
CA SER A 258 1.39 5.01 -27.28
C SER A 258 0.46 4.06 -26.53
N ILE A 259 0.38 4.23 -25.22
CA ILE A 259 -0.54 3.47 -24.37
C ILE A 259 -1.78 4.33 -24.16
N THR A 260 -2.92 3.87 -24.65
CA THR A 260 -4.22 4.46 -24.36
C THR A 260 -4.87 3.66 -23.23
N SER A 261 -5.23 4.35 -22.15
CA SER A 261 -5.99 3.79 -21.05
C SER A 261 -7.47 4.14 -21.21
N VAL A 262 -8.33 3.12 -21.21
CA VAL A 262 -9.78 3.30 -21.14
C VAL A 262 -10.23 2.88 -19.75
N ALA A 263 -10.99 3.76 -19.10
CA ALA A 263 -11.55 3.43 -17.80
C ALA A 263 -12.58 2.31 -17.87
N ASN A 264 -12.47 1.34 -16.96
CA ASN A 264 -13.32 0.17 -16.89
C ASN A 264 -14.36 0.36 -15.76
N TYR A 265 -15.29 1.30 -15.93
CA TYR A 265 -16.30 1.66 -14.90
C TYR A 265 -17.66 0.97 -15.05
N GLU A 266 -17.77 -0.06 -15.92
CA GLU A 266 -19.10 -0.59 -16.33
C GLU A 266 -19.91 -1.22 -15.19
N THR A 267 -19.33 -1.45 -14.02
CA THR A 267 -20.03 -2.02 -12.86
C THR A 267 -19.70 -1.23 -11.61
N THR A 268 -20.53 -0.24 -11.25
CA THR A 268 -20.49 0.26 -9.87
C THR A 268 -21.12 -0.78 -8.95
N ASN A 269 -20.51 -1.06 -7.80
CA ASN A 269 -21.12 -1.94 -6.82
C ASN A 269 -22.30 -1.19 -6.15
N PRO A 270 -23.56 -1.58 -6.38
CA PRO A 270 -24.72 -0.85 -5.88
C PRO A 270 -24.86 -0.86 -4.35
N LEU A 271 -24.09 -1.71 -3.66
CA LEU A 271 -24.12 -1.89 -2.21
C LEU A 271 -23.12 -1.00 -1.48
N LEU A 272 -22.17 -0.43 -2.20
CA LEU A 272 -21.26 0.57 -1.69
C LEU A 272 -21.92 1.93 -1.84
N LYS A 273 -22.57 2.37 -0.76
CA LYS A 273 -23.16 3.70 -0.65
C LYS A 273 -22.53 4.35 0.56
N VAL A 274 -21.54 5.20 0.31
CA VAL A 274 -20.89 5.97 1.35
C VAL A 274 -21.75 7.20 1.61
N HIS A 275 -22.48 7.19 2.71
CA HIS A 275 -23.27 8.33 3.16
C HIS A 275 -22.51 9.04 4.28
N ASP A 276 -22.12 10.30 4.06
CA ASP A 276 -21.46 11.13 5.08
C ASP A 276 -20.19 10.46 5.68
N PRO A 277 -19.13 10.26 4.89
CA PRO A 277 -17.92 9.59 5.36
C PRO A 277 -17.22 10.38 6.46
N LYS A 278 -16.86 9.72 7.57
CA LYS A 278 -16.22 10.32 8.76
C LYS A 278 -14.87 9.70 9.10
N LEU A 279 -14.33 8.93 8.17
CA LEU A 279 -13.06 8.25 8.31
C LEU A 279 -11.92 9.26 8.44
N SER A 280 -11.07 9.07 9.46
CA SER A 280 -9.93 9.94 9.75
C SER A 280 -8.61 9.46 9.15
N GLY A 281 -8.50 8.15 8.89
CA GLY A 281 -7.31 7.53 8.34
C GLY A 281 -7.64 6.29 7.53
N ILE A 282 -6.91 6.07 6.44
CA ILE A 282 -7.07 4.87 5.62
C ILE A 282 -5.71 4.33 5.17
N GLU A 283 -5.50 3.04 5.36
CA GLU A 283 -4.37 2.28 4.88
C GLU A 283 -4.86 1.23 3.88
N ILE A 284 -4.54 1.46 2.62
CA ILE A 284 -4.92 0.63 1.48
C ILE A 284 -3.72 -0.23 1.11
N ASN A 285 -3.67 -1.40 1.72
CA ASN A 285 -2.66 -2.42 1.48
C ASN A 285 -3.20 -3.57 0.62
N SER A 286 -4.10 -3.26 -0.32
CA SER A 286 -4.91 -4.24 -1.02
C SER A 286 -5.40 -3.75 -2.39
N ARG A 287 -5.47 -4.66 -3.36
CA ARG A 287 -6.04 -4.44 -4.69
C ARG A 287 -7.55 -4.19 -4.70
N ILE A 288 -8.28 -4.61 -3.65
CA ILE A 288 -9.74 -4.67 -3.69
C ILE A 288 -10.37 -3.30 -3.99
N PHE A 289 -9.77 -2.23 -3.46
CA PHE A 289 -10.23 -0.85 -3.61
C PHE A 289 -10.05 -0.28 -5.01
N PHE A 290 -9.13 -0.85 -5.79
CA PHE A 290 -8.86 -0.40 -7.15
C PHE A 290 -9.46 -1.32 -8.20
N ARG A 291 -10.24 -2.34 -7.82
CA ARG A 291 -11.05 -3.07 -8.79
C ARG A 291 -12.13 -2.16 -9.37
N SER A 292 -12.50 -2.40 -10.62
CA SER A 292 -13.58 -1.65 -11.30
C SER A 292 -14.82 -1.39 -10.44
N SER A 293 -15.25 -2.38 -9.66
CA SER A 293 -16.46 -2.29 -8.83
C SER A 293 -16.34 -1.48 -7.54
N TRP A 294 -15.11 -1.21 -7.09
CA TRP A 294 -14.82 -0.44 -5.89
C TRP A 294 -14.17 0.90 -6.20
N TYR A 295 -13.63 1.08 -7.41
CA TYR A 295 -12.78 2.21 -7.75
C TYR A 295 -13.49 3.56 -7.57
N THR A 296 -14.70 3.70 -8.11
CA THR A 296 -15.45 4.97 -8.03
C THR A 296 -15.78 5.34 -6.59
N THR A 297 -16.24 4.36 -5.79
CA THR A 297 -16.52 4.54 -4.36
C THR A 297 -15.26 4.85 -3.57
N THR A 298 -14.15 4.17 -3.86
CA THR A 298 -12.86 4.43 -3.21
C THR A 298 -12.40 5.85 -3.51
N LEU A 299 -12.51 6.29 -4.76
CA LEU A 299 -12.15 7.64 -5.16
C LEU A 299 -13.05 8.70 -4.51
N GLU A 300 -14.36 8.47 -4.49
CA GLU A 300 -15.33 9.32 -3.80
C GLU A 300 -15.01 9.41 -2.31
N LEU A 301 -14.73 8.28 -1.65
CA LEU A 301 -14.33 8.24 -0.25
C LEU A 301 -13.07 9.07 -0.01
N LEU A 302 -12.01 8.85 -0.79
CA LEU A 302 -10.74 9.57 -0.63
C LEU A 302 -10.95 11.08 -0.78
N ASN A 303 -11.81 11.50 -1.70
CA ASN A 303 -12.03 12.92 -2.00
C ASN A 303 -13.03 13.63 -1.08
N THR A 304 -13.90 12.89 -0.38
CA THR A 304 -14.99 13.48 0.42
C THR A 304 -14.84 13.28 1.93
N ALA A 305 -14.13 12.22 2.35
CA ALA A 305 -13.90 11.96 3.76
C ALA A 305 -12.90 12.95 4.38
N PRO A 306 -13.01 13.26 5.68
CA PRO A 306 -12.04 14.09 6.41
C PRO A 306 -10.76 13.30 6.76
N ILE A 307 -10.16 12.66 5.74
CA ILE A 307 -8.95 11.85 5.91
C ILE A 307 -7.76 12.74 6.20
N THR A 308 -7.06 12.40 7.28
CA THR A 308 -5.82 13.05 7.72
C THR A 308 -4.60 12.14 7.54
N GLN A 309 -4.81 10.83 7.42
CA GLN A 309 -3.76 9.81 7.26
C GLN A 309 -4.08 8.93 6.06
N LEU A 310 -3.19 8.88 5.07
CA LEU A 310 -3.30 8.00 3.91
C LEU A 310 -2.06 7.12 3.83
N SER A 311 -2.26 5.81 3.72
CA SER A 311 -1.19 4.86 3.44
C SER A 311 -1.53 4.02 2.22
N PHE A 312 -0.58 3.91 1.29
CA PHE A 312 -0.64 2.95 0.19
C PHE A 312 0.47 1.93 0.35
N GLY A 313 0.11 0.66 0.26
CA GLY A 313 1.05 -0.46 0.30
C GLY A 313 0.58 -1.57 -0.60
N ASN A 314 1.48 -2.34 -1.20
CA ASN A 314 1.15 -3.63 -1.80
C ASN A 314 -0.14 -3.64 -2.66
N THR A 315 -0.42 -2.57 -3.39
CA THR A 315 -1.70 -2.40 -4.09
C THR A 315 -1.74 -3.20 -5.37
N GLY A 316 -0.59 -3.74 -5.81
CA GLY A 316 -0.42 -4.39 -7.11
C GLY A 316 -0.52 -3.46 -8.31
N LEU A 317 -0.86 -2.19 -8.12
CA LEU A 317 -1.02 -1.25 -9.23
C LEU A 317 0.31 -1.01 -9.93
N ASN A 318 0.25 -0.91 -11.26
CA ASN A 318 1.42 -0.59 -12.08
C ASN A 318 1.61 0.93 -12.20
N LEU A 319 2.69 1.34 -12.86
CA LEU A 319 3.04 2.76 -13.04
C LEU A 319 1.95 3.55 -13.78
N TYR A 320 1.32 2.94 -14.79
CA TYR A 320 0.27 3.59 -15.57
C TYR A 320 -1.04 3.71 -14.79
N ASP A 321 -1.32 2.79 -13.86
CA ASP A 321 -2.48 2.92 -12.97
C ASP A 321 -2.29 4.13 -12.07
N TRP A 322 -1.12 4.25 -11.42
CA TRP A 322 -0.83 5.37 -10.53
C TRP A 322 -0.83 6.73 -11.24
N PHE A 323 -0.31 6.79 -12.47
CA PHE A 323 -0.37 7.97 -13.32
C PHE A 323 -1.81 8.46 -13.52
N GLN A 324 -2.79 7.56 -13.63
CA GLN A 324 -4.20 7.91 -13.78
C GLN A 324 -4.89 8.18 -12.43
N ILE A 325 -4.51 7.45 -11.36
CA ILE A 325 -5.19 7.48 -10.07
C ILE A 325 -4.79 8.71 -9.25
N LEU A 326 -3.49 8.98 -9.11
CA LEU A 326 -3.01 10.04 -8.22
C LEU A 326 -3.58 11.42 -8.56
N PRO A 327 -3.68 11.85 -9.84
CA PRO A 327 -4.29 13.13 -10.20
C PRO A 327 -5.75 13.27 -9.76
N CYS A 328 -6.47 12.16 -9.62
CA CYS A 328 -7.87 12.16 -9.21
C CYS A 328 -8.07 12.23 -7.70
N ILE A 329 -7.02 11.99 -6.90
CA ILE A 329 -7.07 12.02 -5.43
C ILE A 329 -6.76 13.44 -4.95
N THR A 330 -7.71 14.00 -4.20
CA THR A 330 -7.62 15.31 -3.55
C THR A 330 -8.06 15.18 -2.10
N ILE A 331 -7.12 15.31 -1.16
CA ILE A 331 -7.39 15.17 0.28
C ILE A 331 -6.92 16.43 1.00
N PRO A 332 -7.74 17.50 1.07
CA PRO A 332 -7.30 18.79 1.58
C PRO A 332 -6.77 18.76 3.03
N GLY A 333 -7.25 17.81 3.83
CA GLY A 333 -6.84 17.62 5.23
C GLY A 333 -5.67 16.66 5.45
N LEU A 334 -4.98 16.22 4.39
CA LEU A 334 -3.93 15.21 4.50
C LEU A 334 -2.72 15.73 5.28
N THR A 335 -2.43 15.09 6.41
CA THR A 335 -1.28 15.43 7.29
C THR A 335 -0.23 14.34 7.31
N GLN A 336 -0.61 13.08 7.11
CA GLN A 336 0.31 11.95 7.10
C GLN A 336 0.14 11.16 5.81
N PHE A 337 1.25 10.98 5.09
CA PHE A 337 1.28 10.16 3.89
C PHE A 337 2.35 9.08 4.03
N THR A 338 1.93 7.83 3.85
CA THR A 338 2.81 6.67 3.87
C THR A 338 2.73 5.95 2.53
N LEU A 339 3.89 5.64 1.97
CA LEU A 339 4.04 4.87 0.75
C LEU A 339 4.95 3.67 1.00
N GLY A 340 4.33 2.49 1.10
CA GLY A 340 4.99 1.19 1.21
C GLY A 340 4.90 0.41 -0.09
N GLU A 341 5.89 -0.46 -0.36
CA GLU A 341 5.83 -1.58 -1.33
C GLU A 341 4.99 -1.30 -2.59
N SER A 342 5.21 -0.15 -3.23
CA SER A 342 4.43 0.29 -4.37
C SER A 342 5.34 0.84 -5.46
N GLY A 343 5.01 0.54 -6.70
CA GLY A 343 5.75 1.01 -7.87
C GLY A 343 5.19 2.32 -8.39
N ILE A 344 5.26 3.41 -7.60
CA ILE A 344 4.85 4.75 -8.06
C ILE A 344 6.05 5.44 -8.70
N ALA A 345 5.86 6.02 -9.89
CA ALA A 345 6.88 6.84 -10.51
C ALA A 345 7.12 8.12 -9.69
N PHE A 346 8.38 8.50 -9.50
CA PHE A 346 8.76 9.68 -8.73
C PHE A 346 8.04 10.96 -9.20
N PRO A 347 7.92 11.27 -10.51
CA PRO A 347 7.21 12.48 -10.94
C PRO A 347 5.74 12.50 -10.54
N ASP A 348 5.05 11.36 -10.57
CA ASP A 348 3.64 11.25 -10.23
C ASP A 348 3.43 11.41 -8.71
N MET A 349 4.27 10.74 -7.91
CA MET A 349 4.31 10.91 -6.47
C MET A 349 4.62 12.36 -6.08
N PHE A 350 5.62 12.96 -6.71
CA PHE A 350 6.02 14.35 -6.45
C PHE A 350 4.87 15.32 -6.75
N THR A 351 4.23 15.18 -7.91
CA THR A 351 3.07 15.99 -8.29
C THR A 351 1.90 15.81 -7.32
N PHE A 352 1.69 14.59 -6.79
CA PHE A 352 0.70 14.34 -5.74
C PHE A 352 1.05 15.08 -4.45
N LEU A 353 2.30 15.01 -3.98
CA LEU A 353 2.76 15.68 -2.78
C LEU A 353 2.65 17.22 -2.89
N GLN A 354 2.94 17.80 -4.07
CA GLN A 354 2.81 19.24 -4.32
C GLN A 354 1.39 19.76 -4.07
N ARG A 355 0.36 18.92 -4.29
CA ARG A 355 -1.04 19.30 -4.03
C ARG A 355 -1.43 19.25 -2.55
N HIS A 356 -0.56 18.74 -1.68
CA HIS A 356 -0.84 18.47 -0.27
C HIS A 356 0.20 19.12 0.66
N PRO A 357 0.30 20.47 0.68
CA PRO A 357 1.31 21.18 1.49
C PRO A 357 1.11 21.05 3.00
N SER A 358 -0.04 20.53 3.46
CA SER A 358 -0.36 20.26 4.87
C SER A 358 0.30 19.01 5.44
N ILE A 359 1.01 18.22 4.62
CA ILE A 359 1.68 17.00 5.09
C ILE A 359 2.76 17.36 6.13
N THR A 360 2.59 16.83 7.33
CA THR A 360 3.54 16.95 8.45
C THR A 360 4.42 15.72 8.61
N LYS A 361 3.97 14.55 8.14
CA LYS A 361 4.70 13.28 8.20
C LYS A 361 4.66 12.59 6.84
N LEU A 362 5.85 12.34 6.27
CA LEU A 362 6.04 11.64 5.01
C LEU A 362 6.88 10.39 5.24
N VAL A 363 6.34 9.21 4.91
CA VAL A 363 7.03 7.93 5.05
C VAL A 363 7.09 7.23 3.70
N LEU A 364 8.28 7.12 3.11
CA LEU A 364 8.58 6.51 1.81
C LEU A 364 9.41 5.22 2.01
N SER A 365 8.95 4.36 2.90
CA SER A 365 9.62 3.10 3.25
C SER A 365 9.33 2.01 2.22
N ASN A 366 10.24 1.07 2.00
CA ASN A 366 9.99 -0.15 1.22
C ASN A 366 9.50 0.05 -0.24
N SER A 367 9.71 1.23 -0.82
CA SER A 367 9.40 1.53 -2.21
C SER A 367 10.69 1.76 -3.00
N PHE A 368 10.66 1.58 -4.32
CA PHE A 368 11.79 1.87 -5.19
C PHE A 368 11.52 3.15 -5.98
N CYS A 369 12.48 4.08 -5.98
CA CYS A 369 12.36 5.28 -6.79
C CYS A 369 12.40 4.92 -8.27
N ILE A 370 11.26 5.05 -8.97
CA ILE A 370 11.13 4.74 -10.39
C ILE A 370 11.03 6.03 -11.21
N GLY A 371 11.77 6.12 -12.31
CA GLY A 371 11.70 7.24 -13.25
C GLY A 371 12.78 8.29 -13.04
N ARG A 372 12.66 9.41 -13.76
CA ARG A 372 13.60 10.53 -13.64
C ARG A 372 13.28 11.34 -12.40
N VAL A 373 14.34 11.74 -11.71
CA VAL A 373 14.26 12.50 -10.48
C VAL A 373 14.75 13.90 -10.76
N GLU A 374 13.86 14.71 -11.29
CA GLU A 374 14.10 16.12 -11.58
C GLU A 374 13.09 16.94 -10.78
N LEU A 375 13.58 17.62 -9.74
CA LEU A 375 12.76 18.59 -9.01
C LEU A 375 12.69 19.88 -9.82
N PRO A 376 11.49 20.38 -10.15
CA PRO A 376 11.36 21.69 -10.76
C PRO A 376 11.87 22.75 -9.78
N ALA A 377 12.64 23.72 -10.25
CA ALA A 377 13.01 24.87 -9.45
C ALA A 377 11.72 25.62 -9.07
N SER A 378 11.33 25.53 -7.80
CA SER A 378 10.14 26.19 -7.26
C SER A 378 10.57 27.38 -6.42
N SER A 379 9.85 28.49 -6.51
CA SER A 379 10.01 29.62 -5.59
C SER A 379 9.25 29.44 -4.28
N ILE A 380 8.40 28.40 -4.20
CA ILE A 380 7.54 28.10 -3.06
C ILE A 380 8.06 26.82 -2.41
N PRO A 381 8.22 26.80 -1.07
CA PRO A 381 8.62 25.61 -0.34
C PRO A 381 7.70 24.42 -0.66
N PHE A 382 8.29 23.29 -1.04
CA PHE A 382 7.55 22.11 -1.49
C PHE A 382 6.62 21.51 -0.41
N LEU A 383 7.11 21.29 0.82
CA LEU A 383 6.32 20.74 1.93
C LEU A 383 6.60 21.56 3.20
N PRO A 384 6.02 22.77 3.32
CA PRO A 384 6.38 23.73 4.36
C PRO A 384 6.05 23.24 5.78
N CYS A 385 5.08 22.33 5.92
CA CYS A 385 4.63 21.81 7.19
C CYS A 385 5.35 20.52 7.62
N LEU A 386 6.31 20.02 6.82
CA LEU A 386 6.94 18.72 7.07
C LEU A 386 7.80 18.76 8.34
N THR A 387 7.52 17.83 9.26
CA THR A 387 8.24 17.68 10.55
C THR A 387 8.92 16.33 10.68
N LYS A 388 8.47 15.34 9.91
CA LYS A 388 8.98 13.98 9.92
C LYS A 388 9.08 13.45 8.51
N LEU A 389 10.28 13.00 8.15
CA LEU A 389 10.57 12.41 6.84
C LEU A 389 11.30 11.09 7.05
N GLU A 390 10.71 10.01 6.55
CA GLU A 390 11.28 8.68 6.60
C GLU A 390 11.30 8.09 5.20
N GLY A 391 12.33 7.33 4.83
CA GLY A 391 12.35 6.66 3.53
C GLY A 391 13.69 6.06 3.13
N ALA A 392 13.70 5.43 1.96
CA ALA A 392 14.91 4.93 1.34
C ALA A 392 15.76 6.08 0.76
N ALA A 393 17.08 5.92 0.75
CA ALA A 393 18.02 6.96 0.34
C ALA A 393 17.72 7.54 -1.06
N GLU A 394 17.23 6.70 -1.96
CA GLU A 394 16.90 7.04 -3.35
C GLU A 394 15.75 8.05 -3.45
N TYR A 395 14.82 8.03 -2.49
CA TYR A 395 13.77 9.04 -2.39
C TYR A 395 14.21 10.26 -1.59
N LEU A 396 15.00 10.06 -0.53
CA LEU A 396 15.38 11.14 0.36
C LEU A 396 16.41 12.08 -0.27
N ALA A 397 17.45 11.56 -0.92
CA ALA A 397 18.51 12.35 -1.54
C ALA A 397 17.99 13.44 -2.49
N PRO A 398 17.06 13.16 -3.43
CA PRO A 398 16.53 14.22 -4.28
C PRO A 398 15.62 15.18 -3.53
N LEU A 399 14.74 14.67 -2.66
CA LEU A 399 13.82 15.52 -1.89
C LEU A 399 14.58 16.52 -1.03
N LEU A 400 15.68 16.12 -0.42
CA LEU A 400 16.50 16.93 0.49
C LEU A 400 17.55 17.80 -0.21
N LYS A 401 17.49 17.92 -1.55
CA LYS A 401 18.47 18.71 -2.31
C LYS A 401 18.39 20.20 -2.01
N ASP A 402 17.18 20.72 -1.79
CA ASP A 402 16.94 22.10 -1.41
C ASP A 402 16.44 22.16 0.03
N LYS A 403 17.17 22.88 0.88
CA LYS A 403 16.85 23.03 2.30
C LYS A 403 15.65 23.95 2.51
N ASP A 404 15.49 24.96 1.65
CA ASP A 404 14.46 25.98 1.80
C ASP A 404 13.05 25.41 1.55
N ASP A 405 12.96 24.22 0.96
CA ASP A 405 11.72 23.48 0.74
C ASP A 405 11.07 22.94 2.04
N TYR A 406 11.83 22.84 3.13
CA TYR A 406 11.38 22.23 4.40
C TYR A 406 11.76 23.07 5.64
N PRO A 407 11.22 24.29 5.77
CA PRO A 407 11.60 25.22 6.84
C PRO A 407 11.41 24.65 8.25
N LEU A 408 10.40 23.79 8.45
CA LEU A 408 10.12 23.18 9.75
C LEU A 408 11.03 22.00 10.09
N LEU A 409 11.73 21.40 9.13
CA LEU A 409 12.74 20.36 9.38
C LEU A 409 14.08 20.92 9.89
N ASP A 410 14.28 22.24 9.89
CA ASP A 410 15.49 22.91 10.41
C ASP A 410 15.28 23.58 11.78
N SER A 411 14.03 23.63 12.26
CA SER A 411 13.69 24.28 13.53
C SER A 411 14.21 23.50 14.77
N PRO A 412 14.59 24.15 15.88
CA PRO A 412 14.99 23.44 17.09
C PRO A 412 13.76 22.80 17.78
N GLY A 413 13.42 21.58 17.39
CA GLY A 413 12.30 20.80 17.91
C GLY A 413 12.50 19.30 17.70
N PRO A 414 11.58 18.43 18.19
CA PRO A 414 11.67 16.98 17.99
C PRO A 414 11.35 16.67 16.51
N GLN A 415 12.37 16.78 15.66
CA GLN A 415 12.33 16.35 14.26
C GLN A 415 12.87 14.94 14.16
N GLU A 416 12.27 14.17 13.27
CA GLU A 416 12.69 12.80 13.00
C GLU A 416 12.97 12.67 11.50
N LEU A 417 14.24 12.69 11.14
CA LEU A 417 14.72 12.22 9.85
C LEU A 417 15.18 10.77 10.03
N CYS A 418 14.40 9.82 9.54
CA CYS A 418 14.72 8.39 9.66
C CYS A 418 15.13 7.83 8.30
N LEU A 419 16.40 7.48 8.16
CA LEU A 419 16.88 6.74 7.00
C LEU A 419 16.53 5.26 7.15
N HIS A 420 15.76 4.71 6.22
CA HIS A 420 15.55 3.27 6.13
C HIS A 420 16.58 2.67 5.18
N LEU A 421 17.58 2.02 5.75
CA LEU A 421 18.52 1.21 4.98
C LEU A 421 17.87 -0.14 4.69
N ARG A 422 17.53 -0.39 3.42
CA ARG A 422 17.09 -1.72 2.98
C ARG A 422 18.31 -2.62 2.85
N TYR A 423 18.34 -3.68 3.64
CA TYR A 423 19.24 -4.81 3.40
C TYR A 423 18.48 -5.82 2.51
N GLU A 424 18.78 -5.85 1.21
CA GLU A 424 18.49 -7.03 0.40
C GLU A 424 19.73 -7.92 0.38
N GLU A 425 19.57 -9.21 0.70
CA GLU A 425 20.63 -10.20 0.57
C GLU A 425 21.18 -10.19 -0.87
N GLY A 426 22.46 -9.82 -1.03
CA GLY A 426 23.13 -9.74 -2.33
C GLY A 426 23.43 -8.33 -2.85
N LEU A 427 23.09 -7.28 -2.11
CA LEU A 427 23.28 -5.86 -2.50
C LEU A 427 24.41 -5.13 -1.74
N GLU A 428 25.34 -5.87 -1.12
CA GLU A 428 26.50 -5.32 -0.39
C GLU A 428 27.43 -4.47 -1.27
N GLU A 429 27.46 -4.72 -2.58
CA GLU A 429 28.37 -4.05 -3.53
C GLU A 429 27.82 -2.70 -4.05
N TRP A 430 26.50 -2.46 -4.00
CA TRP A 430 25.91 -1.20 -4.49
C TRP A 430 25.82 -0.12 -3.40
N LEU A 431 25.57 -0.53 -2.15
CA LEU A 431 25.40 0.39 -1.01
C LEU A 431 26.71 1.07 -0.56
N THR A 432 27.88 0.55 -0.93
CA THR A 432 29.15 1.01 -0.34
C THR A 432 29.73 2.28 -0.97
N THR A 433 29.23 2.82 -2.08
CA THR A 433 29.79 4.08 -2.63
C THR A 433 28.85 5.03 -3.39
N SER A 434 27.80 4.59 -4.11
CA SER A 434 27.12 5.48 -5.07
C SER A 434 25.86 6.21 -4.55
N ALA A 435 25.05 5.58 -3.69
CA ALA A 435 23.78 6.15 -3.21
C ALA A 435 23.88 6.80 -1.81
N LEU A 436 24.80 6.31 -0.98
CA LEU A 436 24.99 6.83 0.38
C LEU A 436 25.70 8.19 0.39
N GLU A 437 26.58 8.47 -0.55
CA GLU A 437 27.26 9.78 -0.62
C GLU A 437 26.30 10.94 -0.89
N PRO A 438 25.41 10.90 -1.91
CA PRO A 438 24.42 11.95 -2.12
C PRO A 438 23.49 12.16 -0.91
N PHE A 439 23.10 11.09 -0.22
CA PHE A 439 22.29 11.20 0.99
C PHE A 439 23.06 11.85 2.13
N ASN A 440 24.29 11.39 2.40
CA ASN A 440 25.15 11.97 3.45
C ASN A 440 25.45 13.45 3.17
N GLU A 441 25.65 13.84 1.91
CA GLU A 441 25.82 15.23 1.50
C GLU A 441 24.54 16.05 1.78
N ALA A 442 23.36 15.53 1.38
CA ALA A 442 22.09 16.19 1.65
C ALA A 442 21.83 16.36 3.16
N VAL A 443 22.09 15.32 3.97
CA VAL A 443 21.95 15.39 5.44
C VAL A 443 22.91 16.41 6.05
N ARG A 444 24.17 16.45 5.62
CA ARG A 444 25.15 17.44 6.11
C ARG A 444 24.67 18.87 5.85
N ASN A 445 23.99 19.11 4.73
CA ASN A 445 23.46 20.43 4.41
C ASN A 445 22.28 20.84 5.33
N LEU A 446 21.55 19.87 5.89
CA LEU A 446 20.38 20.15 6.73
C LEU A 446 20.73 20.49 8.18
N ASN A 447 21.92 20.14 8.69
CA ASN A 447 22.34 20.39 10.08
C ASN A 447 21.38 19.79 11.15
N VAL A 448 20.74 18.65 10.82
CA VAL A 448 19.78 17.95 11.69
C VAL A 448 20.50 16.86 12.50
N ASP A 449 20.13 16.71 13.78
CA ASP A 449 20.63 15.63 14.64
C ASP A 449 20.21 14.26 14.08
N HIS A 450 21.18 13.45 13.69
CA HIS A 450 20.94 12.21 12.97
C HIS A 450 20.70 11.03 13.93
N ALA A 451 19.48 10.50 13.97
CA ALA A 451 19.19 9.18 14.52
C ALA A 451 19.24 8.13 13.41
N ALA A 452 20.42 7.53 13.19
CA ALA A 452 20.52 6.36 12.33
C ALA A 452 19.92 5.15 13.06
N SER A 453 18.62 4.91 12.92
CA SER A 453 18.04 3.66 13.39
C SER A 453 18.19 2.60 12.29
N LEU A 454 19.15 1.70 12.46
CA LEU A 454 19.20 0.44 11.70
C LEU A 454 18.02 -0.43 12.16
N CYS A 455 16.84 -0.23 11.57
CA CYS A 455 15.71 -1.13 11.76
C CYS A 455 15.95 -2.42 10.95
N GLY A 456 16.83 -3.28 11.45
CA GLY A 456 17.01 -4.63 10.95
C GLY A 456 15.82 -5.49 11.36
N GLY A 457 14.81 -5.58 10.49
CA GLY A 457 13.73 -6.56 10.61
C GLY A 457 14.23 -7.97 10.26
N SER A 458 15.02 -8.58 11.15
CA SER A 458 15.22 -10.02 11.18
C SER A 458 14.21 -10.60 12.17
N GLU A 459 12.96 -10.77 11.74
CA GLU A 459 12.12 -11.78 12.39
C GLU A 459 12.56 -13.15 11.87
N ASP A 460 13.13 -13.94 12.79
CA ASP A 460 13.55 -15.32 12.60
C ASP A 460 12.52 -16.15 11.79
N LYS A 461 13.02 -16.92 10.83
CA LYS A 461 12.32 -18.09 10.26
C LYS A 461 12.98 -19.38 10.70
#